data_AF-A0A369Q0X3-F1
#
_entry.id   AF-A0A369Q0X3-F1
#
_cell.length_a   1.000
_cell.length_b   1.000
_cell.length_c   1.000
_cell.angle_alpha   90.00
_cell.angle_beta   90.00
_cell.angle_gamma   90.00
#
_symmetry.space_group_name_H-M   'P 1'
#
loop_
_entity.id
_entity.type
_entity.pdbx_description
1 polymer ?
#
loop_
_entity_poly.entity_id
_entity_poly.type
_entity_poly.pdbx_seq_one_letter_code
_entity_poly.pdbx_strand_id
1 'polypeptide(L)'
;MNKHALLLAIASILFFACSKTNENPQSPTVIPKKIDRIFISPEYLLQSKSSEVYIGIRYFKDYSDKDNITVTLNGQSGTQLSETSDQNEGNNLLFRFNATNQTGDFKVKCIVKNDQNSLEKELTLRIVNDFSIKTVWNGLDKSYSSSFASYADRLKTTGYTLRAITNSSTQVQFGSYFDNLGNLNQYISKFFIPALPGKYTLIYNDLGLEQIKILNGEPSVDQSFVITKFYADLTANYGNYLSQTTTANGKVTIFKNENYVLTVTETPASVSTIITKS
;
A
#
# COMPACT_ATOMS: atom_id res chain seq x y z
N MET A 1 69.00 -20.76 -51.41
CA MET A 1 67.84 -20.73 -50.48
C MET A 1 66.56 -20.80 -51.29
N ASN A 2 65.74 -21.80 -50.98
CA ASN A 2 64.90 -22.51 -51.94
C ASN A 2 63.60 -21.79 -52.31
N LYS A 3 63.31 -21.74 -53.62
CA LYS A 3 62.06 -21.25 -54.26
C LYS A 3 60.78 -22.02 -53.84
N HIS A 4 60.89 -22.99 -52.93
CA HIS A 4 59.76 -23.77 -52.41
C HIS A 4 59.18 -23.24 -51.09
N ALA A 5 59.84 -22.29 -50.41
CA ALA A 5 59.29 -21.68 -49.19
C ALA A 5 58.21 -20.61 -49.49
N LEU A 6 58.29 -19.93 -50.63
CA LEU A 6 57.34 -18.88 -51.01
C LEU A 6 56.00 -19.46 -51.53
N LEU A 7 56.03 -20.66 -52.14
CA LEU A 7 54.83 -21.34 -52.64
C LEU A 7 53.98 -21.98 -51.51
N LEU A 8 54.59 -22.36 -50.38
CA LEU A 8 53.84 -22.88 -49.22
C LEU A 8 53.10 -21.76 -48.45
N ALA A 9 53.65 -20.54 -48.43
CA ALA A 9 52.99 -19.40 -47.79
C ALA A 9 51.77 -18.89 -48.58
N ILE A 10 51.77 -19.01 -49.91
CA ILE A 10 50.65 -18.55 -50.76
C ILE A 10 49.52 -19.59 -50.84
N ALA A 11 49.83 -20.90 -50.80
CA ALA A 11 48.82 -21.96 -50.78
C ALA A 11 48.06 -22.06 -49.43
N SER A 12 48.64 -21.56 -48.33
CA SER A 12 48.01 -21.55 -47.01
C SER A 12 46.96 -20.43 -46.83
N ILE A 13 46.95 -19.44 -47.73
CA ILE A 13 45.99 -18.31 -47.70
C ILE A 13 44.75 -18.61 -48.57
N LEU A 14 44.80 -19.66 -49.42
CA LEU A 14 43.74 -19.98 -50.39
C LEU A 14 42.71 -21.03 -49.94
N PHE A 15 42.77 -21.52 -48.68
CA PHE A 15 41.74 -22.39 -48.11
C PHE A 15 40.86 -21.73 -47.02
N PHE A 16 40.89 -20.40 -46.89
CA PHE A 16 39.88 -19.65 -46.11
C PHE A 16 38.80 -18.99 -47.00
N ALA A 17 38.64 -19.45 -48.23
CA ALA A 17 37.51 -19.13 -49.09
C ALA A 17 36.62 -20.37 -49.27
N CYS A 18 35.93 -20.76 -48.21
CA CYS A 18 34.82 -21.72 -48.28
C CYS A 18 33.52 -20.99 -47.92
N SER A 19 32.67 -20.86 -48.94
CA SER A 19 31.25 -20.47 -48.93
C SER A 19 30.81 -19.29 -48.07
N LYS A 20 30.52 -18.18 -48.76
CA LYS A 20 29.39 -17.31 -48.40
C LYS A 20 28.11 -18.15 -48.39
N THR A 21 27.76 -18.72 -47.26
CA THR A 21 26.34 -18.87 -46.93
C THR A 21 25.92 -17.49 -46.44
N ASN A 22 25.09 -16.80 -47.22
CA ASN A 22 24.38 -15.60 -46.75
C ASN A 22 23.39 -16.03 -45.66
N GLU A 23 23.90 -16.39 -44.49
CA GLU A 23 23.17 -16.17 -43.27
C GLU A 23 23.55 -14.76 -42.87
N ASN A 24 22.66 -13.80 -43.15
CA ASN A 24 22.61 -12.60 -42.33
C ASN A 24 22.80 -13.09 -40.88
N PRO A 25 23.80 -12.63 -40.11
CA PRO A 25 23.66 -12.73 -38.68
C PRO A 25 22.41 -11.91 -38.41
N GLN A 26 21.27 -12.59 -38.23
CA GLN A 26 20.08 -11.96 -37.71
C GLN A 26 20.59 -11.22 -36.48
N SER A 27 20.65 -9.89 -36.56
CA SER A 27 20.84 -9.07 -35.37
C SER A 27 19.91 -9.68 -34.34
N PRO A 28 20.42 -10.10 -33.16
CA PRO A 28 19.63 -10.89 -32.23
C PRO A 28 18.28 -10.21 -32.11
N THR A 29 17.21 -10.92 -32.47
CA THR A 29 15.88 -10.34 -32.54
C THR A 29 15.60 -9.76 -31.16
N VAL A 30 15.63 -8.43 -31.06
CA VAL A 30 15.45 -7.75 -29.78
C VAL A 30 14.00 -7.98 -29.40
N ILE A 31 13.78 -8.90 -28.46
CA ILE A 31 12.45 -9.16 -27.93
C ILE A 31 12.03 -7.91 -27.15
N PRO A 32 10.92 -7.24 -27.50
CA PRO A 32 10.44 -6.08 -26.77
C PRO A 32 10.13 -6.47 -25.32
N LYS A 33 10.70 -5.75 -24.36
CA LYS A 33 10.46 -5.92 -22.93
C LYS A 33 9.39 -4.94 -22.49
N LYS A 34 8.31 -5.40 -21.87
CA LYS A 34 7.20 -4.53 -21.46
C LYS A 34 7.00 -4.52 -19.95
N ILE A 35 6.93 -3.31 -19.40
CA ILE A 35 6.42 -3.07 -18.05
C ILE A 35 4.94 -2.71 -18.21
N ASP A 36 4.05 -3.53 -17.65
CA ASP A 36 2.61 -3.42 -17.92
C ASP A 36 1.93 -2.33 -17.07
N ARG A 37 2.14 -2.38 -15.76
CA ARG A 37 1.45 -1.52 -14.78
C ARG A 37 2.18 -1.48 -13.46
N ILE A 38 1.96 -0.38 -12.73
CA ILE A 38 2.49 -0.13 -11.38
C ILE A 38 1.32 0.20 -10.45
N PHE A 39 1.28 -0.45 -9.29
CA PHE A 39 0.47 -0.06 -8.15
C PHE A 39 1.37 0.57 -7.09
N ILE A 40 0.95 1.73 -6.58
CA ILE A 40 1.55 2.39 -5.42
C ILE A 40 0.53 2.27 -4.28
N SER A 41 0.91 1.62 -3.19
CA SER A 41 0.01 1.31 -2.07
C SER A 41 0.66 1.73 -0.76
N PRO A 42 0.31 2.89 -0.19
CA PRO A 42 0.79 3.25 1.13
C PRO A 42 0.17 2.33 2.20
N GLU A 43 0.82 2.23 3.35
CA GLU A 43 0.27 1.49 4.50
C GLU A 43 -0.99 2.18 5.08
N TYR A 44 -0.97 3.50 5.07
CA TYR A 44 -2.08 4.33 5.50
C TYR A 44 -2.53 5.27 4.40
N LEU A 45 -3.85 5.49 4.30
CA LEU A 45 -4.39 6.50 3.38
C LEU A 45 -4.03 7.91 3.81
N LEU A 46 -3.84 8.18 5.11
CA LEU A 46 -3.25 9.42 5.62
C LEU A 46 -2.00 9.07 6.38
N GLN A 47 -0.98 9.91 6.33
CA GLN A 47 0.27 9.64 7.01
C GLN A 47 0.55 10.73 8.06
N SER A 48 0.85 10.35 9.30
CA SER A 48 1.29 11.32 10.29
C SER A 48 2.66 11.89 9.92
N LYS A 49 2.82 13.22 10.02
CA LYS A 49 4.08 13.93 9.75
C LYS A 49 5.24 13.48 10.64
N SER A 50 4.93 12.93 11.81
CA SER A 50 5.91 12.49 12.82
C SER A 50 6.27 11.01 12.69
N SER A 51 5.66 10.27 11.76
CA SER A 51 5.85 8.83 11.60
C SER A 51 6.58 8.51 10.30
N GLU A 52 7.38 7.45 10.33
CA GLU A 52 7.93 6.85 9.10
C GLU A 52 6.80 6.47 8.13
N VAL A 53 7.08 6.56 6.84
CA VAL A 53 6.13 6.24 5.77
C VAL A 53 6.53 4.94 5.10
N TYR A 54 5.59 4.02 4.98
CA TYR A 54 5.78 2.73 4.31
C TYR A 54 4.93 2.66 3.05
N ILE A 55 5.57 2.34 1.93
CA ILE A 55 4.93 2.28 0.61
C ILE A 55 5.26 0.96 -0.08
N GLY A 56 4.23 0.17 -0.36
CA GLY A 56 4.31 -1.00 -1.20
C GLY A 56 4.21 -0.62 -2.68
N ILE A 57 5.14 -1.14 -3.48
CA ILE A 57 5.12 -1.07 -4.94
C ILE A 57 4.86 -2.47 -5.48
N ARG A 58 3.90 -2.62 -6.39
CA ARG A 58 3.68 -3.84 -7.15
C ARG A 58 3.70 -3.51 -8.63
N TYR A 59 4.56 -4.18 -9.40
CA TYR A 59 4.59 -4.01 -10.85
C TYR A 59 4.66 -5.33 -11.60
N PHE A 60 4.11 -5.32 -12.81
CA PHE A 60 4.02 -6.50 -13.68
C PHE A 60 4.85 -6.25 -14.94
N LYS A 61 5.49 -7.30 -15.43
CA LYS A 61 6.33 -7.31 -16.62
C LYS A 61 6.25 -8.67 -17.32
N ASP A 62 6.60 -8.71 -18.60
CA ASP A 62 6.59 -9.91 -19.44
C ASP A 62 7.97 -10.54 -19.67
N TYR A 63 8.98 -10.12 -18.89
CA TYR A 63 10.37 -10.60 -18.96
C TYR A 63 10.97 -10.85 -17.57
N SER A 64 12.11 -11.56 -17.52
CA SER A 64 12.76 -12.00 -16.28
C SER A 64 13.86 -11.08 -15.76
N ASP A 65 14.50 -10.29 -16.62
CA ASP A 65 15.64 -9.44 -16.25
C ASP A 65 15.29 -8.44 -15.14
N LYS A 66 16.26 -8.11 -14.29
CA LYS A 66 16.06 -7.15 -13.19
C LYS A 66 15.90 -5.71 -13.73
N ASP A 67 14.98 -4.97 -13.13
CA ASP A 67 14.73 -3.56 -13.44
C ASP A 67 15.43 -2.62 -12.46
N ASN A 68 15.62 -1.38 -12.88
CA ASN A 68 15.96 -0.28 -11.97
C ASN A 68 14.67 0.38 -11.47
N ILE A 69 14.43 0.31 -10.17
CA ILE A 69 13.25 0.88 -9.51
C ILE A 69 13.67 2.06 -8.66
N THR A 70 13.07 3.21 -8.91
CA THR A 70 13.23 4.41 -8.08
C THR A 70 11.88 4.83 -7.53
N VAL A 71 11.80 5.01 -6.21
CA VAL A 71 10.61 5.52 -5.53
C VAL A 71 10.98 6.73 -4.71
N THR A 72 10.27 7.84 -4.94
CA THR A 72 10.45 9.07 -4.19
C THR A 72 9.15 9.51 -3.52
N LEU A 73 9.30 10.16 -2.36
CA LEU A 73 8.25 10.88 -1.66
C LEU A 73 8.66 12.36 -1.62
N ASN A 74 7.96 13.19 -2.38
CA ASN A 74 8.28 14.61 -2.56
C ASN A 74 9.76 14.85 -2.91
N GLY A 75 10.29 14.05 -3.84
CA GLY A 75 11.69 14.12 -4.29
C GLY A 75 12.71 13.40 -3.40
N GLN A 76 12.35 12.97 -2.20
CA GLN A 76 13.25 12.20 -1.33
C GLN A 76 13.17 10.70 -1.67
N SER A 77 14.31 10.05 -1.91
CA SER A 77 14.37 8.61 -2.22
C SER A 77 14.08 7.75 -0.99
N GLY A 78 13.30 6.68 -1.18
CA GLY A 78 13.00 5.71 -0.15
C GLY A 78 14.11 4.67 0.04
N THR A 79 14.22 4.11 1.24
CA THR A 79 15.02 2.91 1.49
C THR A 79 14.22 1.67 1.13
N GLN A 80 14.68 0.88 0.17
CA GLN A 80 14.08 -0.43 -0.13
C GLN A 80 14.36 -1.39 1.03
N LEU A 81 13.30 -1.97 1.59
CA LEU A 81 13.37 -2.92 2.71
C LEU A 81 13.25 -4.38 2.25
N SER A 82 12.51 -4.64 1.17
CA SER A 82 12.30 -5.98 0.65
C SER A 82 11.94 -5.96 -0.84
N GLU A 83 12.23 -7.07 -1.51
CA GLU A 83 11.84 -7.36 -2.89
C GLU A 83 11.47 -8.85 -2.97
N THR A 84 10.27 -9.14 -3.48
CA THR A 84 9.81 -10.50 -3.77
C THR A 84 9.16 -10.53 -5.14
N SER A 85 9.25 -11.67 -5.82
CA SER A 85 8.67 -11.86 -7.14
C SER A 85 7.84 -13.13 -7.14
N ASP A 86 6.60 -13.03 -7.61
CA ASP A 86 5.70 -14.15 -7.80
C ASP A 86 5.02 -14.03 -9.16
N GLN A 87 4.80 -15.14 -9.86
CA GLN A 87 4.24 -15.11 -11.21
C GLN A 87 2.82 -14.51 -11.26
N ASN A 88 2.04 -14.70 -10.19
CA ASN A 88 0.65 -14.22 -10.11
C ASN A 88 0.55 -12.86 -9.43
N GLU A 89 1.44 -12.55 -8.48
CA GLU A 89 1.42 -11.29 -7.75
C GLU A 89 2.37 -10.21 -8.30
N GLY A 90 3.18 -10.54 -9.30
CA GLY A 90 4.17 -9.64 -9.89
C GLY A 90 5.38 -9.42 -8.99
N ASN A 91 6.10 -8.32 -9.24
CA ASN A 91 7.26 -7.91 -8.45
C ASN A 91 6.79 -6.94 -7.36
N ASN A 92 7.09 -7.28 -6.12
CA ASN A 92 6.62 -6.61 -4.91
C ASN A 92 7.81 -6.02 -4.15
N LEU A 93 7.79 -4.72 -3.91
CA LEU A 93 8.84 -4.01 -3.20
C LEU A 93 8.24 -3.18 -2.07
N LEU A 94 8.90 -3.16 -0.92
CA LEU A 94 8.52 -2.30 0.20
C LEU A 94 9.57 -1.22 0.38
N PHE A 95 9.14 0.03 0.41
CA PHE A 95 9.99 1.19 0.67
C PHE A 95 9.61 1.85 1.99
N ARG A 96 10.63 2.35 2.69
CA ARG A 96 10.50 3.19 3.89
C ARG A 96 11.05 4.58 3.63
N PHE A 97 10.33 5.58 4.11
CA PHE A 97 10.77 6.97 4.17
C PHE A 97 10.76 7.42 5.63
N ASN A 98 11.68 8.32 5.98
CA ASN A 98 11.68 8.96 7.28
C ASN A 98 10.44 9.86 7.44
N ALA A 99 10.14 10.23 8.68
CA ALA A 99 9.12 11.24 8.98
C ALA A 99 9.39 12.54 8.20
N THR A 100 8.36 13.08 7.55
CA THR A 100 8.49 14.31 6.75
C THR A 100 8.60 15.56 7.62
N ASN A 101 8.10 15.49 8.86
CA ASN A 101 7.97 16.60 9.81
C ASN A 101 7.16 17.79 9.28
N GLN A 102 6.44 17.61 8.16
CA GLN A 102 5.64 18.64 7.49
C GLN A 102 4.31 18.04 7.04
N THR A 103 3.25 18.84 7.12
CA THR A 103 1.94 18.48 6.59
C THR A 103 1.79 18.96 5.15
N GLY A 104 0.99 18.26 4.36
CA GLY A 104 0.66 18.65 2.99
C GLY A 104 0.42 17.44 2.10
N ASP A 105 0.07 17.71 0.85
CA ASP A 105 -0.13 16.68 -0.16
C ASP A 105 1.19 16.40 -0.89
N PHE A 106 1.79 15.25 -0.62
CA PHE A 106 3.11 14.87 -1.11
C PHE A 106 2.99 13.90 -2.29
N LYS A 107 3.80 14.09 -3.32
CA LYS A 107 3.82 13.18 -4.47
C LYS A 107 4.68 11.96 -4.19
N VAL A 108 4.09 10.77 -4.28
CA VAL A 108 4.79 9.51 -4.38
C VAL A 108 4.98 9.20 -5.85
N LYS A 109 6.22 9.11 -6.31
CA LYS A 109 6.56 8.81 -7.70
C LYS A 109 7.35 7.53 -7.76
N CYS A 110 6.89 6.59 -8.58
CA CYS A 110 7.57 5.33 -8.85
C CYS A 110 7.95 5.27 -10.33
N ILE A 111 9.23 5.02 -10.61
CA ILE A 111 9.75 4.78 -11.94
C ILE A 111 10.34 3.38 -11.97
N VAL A 112 9.88 2.56 -12.91
CA VAL A 112 10.48 1.26 -13.23
C VAL A 112 11.10 1.39 -14.62
N LYS A 113 12.39 1.08 -14.73
CA LYS A 113 13.17 1.23 -15.96
C LYS A 113 13.93 -0.05 -16.29
N ASN A 114 13.82 -0.48 -17.54
CA ASN A 114 14.67 -1.51 -18.14
C ASN A 114 15.64 -0.90 -19.16
N ASP A 115 16.30 -1.74 -19.95
CA ASP A 115 17.26 -1.35 -21.00
C ASP A 115 16.61 -0.75 -22.26
N GLN A 116 15.28 -0.81 -22.39
CA GLN A 116 14.54 -0.37 -23.58
C GLN A 116 13.54 0.78 -23.30
N ASN A 117 12.90 0.81 -22.14
CA ASN A 117 11.84 1.75 -21.77
C ASN A 117 11.75 2.00 -20.25
N SER A 118 10.86 2.93 -19.89
CA SER A 118 10.52 3.24 -18.50
C SER A 118 9.01 3.46 -18.37
N LEU A 119 8.43 2.96 -17.27
CA LEU A 119 7.06 3.27 -16.88
C LEU A 119 7.07 4.06 -15.57
N GLU A 120 6.28 5.13 -15.53
CA GLU A 120 6.14 6.00 -14.38
C GLU A 120 4.71 5.97 -13.85
N LYS A 121 4.58 6.01 -12.52
CA LYS A 121 3.30 6.20 -11.84
C LYS A 121 3.47 7.19 -10.70
N GLU A 122 2.44 8.02 -10.52
CA GLU A 122 2.34 8.92 -9.38
C GLU A 122 1.07 8.68 -8.57
N LEU A 123 1.17 8.98 -7.28
CA LEU A 123 0.08 8.98 -6.31
C LEU A 123 0.28 10.17 -5.36
N THR A 124 -0.80 10.78 -4.90
CA THR A 124 -0.71 11.83 -3.87
C THR A 124 -0.96 11.20 -2.51
N LEU A 125 -0.01 11.35 -1.58
CA LEU A 125 -0.16 10.93 -0.19
C LEU A 125 -0.24 12.16 0.70
N ARG A 126 -1.35 12.30 1.41
CA ARG A 126 -1.61 13.40 2.34
C ARG A 126 -0.93 13.14 3.67
N ILE A 127 0.01 14.01 4.00
CA ILE A 127 0.69 14.05 5.29
C ILE A 127 -0.05 15.00 6.23
N VAL A 128 -0.44 14.49 7.39
CA VAL A 128 -1.27 15.18 8.37
C VAL A 128 -0.56 15.34 9.72
N ASN A 129 -1.13 16.13 10.63
CA ASN A 129 -0.50 16.37 11.93
C ASN A 129 -0.43 15.13 12.81
N ASP A 130 -1.54 14.39 12.86
CA ASP A 130 -1.75 13.22 13.69
C ASP A 130 -2.92 12.39 13.14
N PHE A 131 -3.30 11.36 13.87
CA PHE A 131 -4.42 10.49 13.57
C PHE A 131 -5.68 10.80 14.40
N SER A 132 -5.80 12.01 14.95
CA SER A 132 -7.01 12.40 15.68
C SER A 132 -8.24 12.37 14.77
N ILE A 133 -9.43 12.18 15.35
CA ILE A 133 -10.69 12.13 14.59
C ILE A 133 -10.86 13.36 13.69
N LYS A 134 -10.57 14.55 14.21
CA LYS A 134 -10.66 15.80 13.46
C LYS A 134 -9.75 15.80 12.24
N THR A 135 -8.49 15.41 12.43
CA THR A 135 -7.51 15.35 11.35
C THR A 135 -7.90 14.33 10.29
N VAL A 136 -8.31 13.14 10.71
CA VAL A 136 -8.73 12.06 9.79
C VAL A 136 -9.99 12.44 9.03
N TRP A 137 -11.00 13.00 9.71
CA TRP A 137 -12.24 13.47 9.08
C TRP A 137 -11.98 14.51 7.99
N ASN A 138 -11.13 15.49 8.27
CA ASN A 138 -10.83 16.56 7.32
C ASN A 138 -9.85 16.12 6.22
N GLY A 139 -9.09 15.05 6.44
CA GLY A 139 -8.11 14.54 5.48
C GLY A 139 -8.68 13.55 4.46
N LEU A 140 -9.89 13.01 4.67
CA LEU A 140 -10.47 11.95 3.83
C LEU A 140 -11.64 12.45 3.00
N ASP A 141 -11.40 13.42 2.12
CA ASP A 141 -12.39 13.75 1.10
C ASP A 141 -12.57 12.60 0.08
N LYS A 142 -13.72 12.57 -0.59
CA LYS A 142 -14.08 11.49 -1.51
C LYS A 142 -13.10 11.36 -2.67
N SER A 143 -12.66 12.49 -3.24
CA SER A 143 -11.77 12.51 -4.40
C SER A 143 -10.40 11.91 -4.06
N TYR A 144 -9.88 12.27 -2.88
CA TYR A 144 -8.64 11.76 -2.35
C TYR A 144 -8.71 10.26 -2.06
N SER A 145 -9.64 9.86 -1.19
CA SER A 145 -9.78 8.45 -0.77
C SER A 145 -10.10 7.50 -1.93
N SER A 146 -10.82 7.97 -2.95
CA SER A 146 -11.14 7.19 -4.15
C SER A 146 -9.98 7.00 -5.12
N SER A 147 -8.90 7.78 -4.99
CA SER A 147 -7.74 7.69 -5.89
C SER A 147 -6.85 6.47 -5.62
N PHE A 148 -7.04 5.81 -4.48
CA PHE A 148 -6.29 4.63 -4.08
C PHE A 148 -7.02 3.37 -4.56
N ALA A 149 -6.32 2.52 -5.32
CA ALA A 149 -6.81 1.19 -5.70
C ALA A 149 -6.58 0.15 -4.58
N SER A 150 -5.59 0.39 -3.72
CA SER A 150 -5.13 -0.56 -2.72
C SER A 150 -4.33 0.11 -1.61
N TYR A 151 -4.15 -0.60 -0.50
CA TYR A 151 -3.23 -0.26 0.59
C TYR A 151 -2.32 -1.46 0.92
N ALA A 152 -1.19 -1.18 1.57
CA ALA A 152 -0.21 -2.20 1.93
C ALA A 152 -0.35 -2.64 3.39
N ASP A 153 -0.58 -3.93 3.63
CA ASP A 153 -0.46 -4.52 4.95
C ASP A 153 0.95 -5.08 5.16
N ARG A 154 1.80 -4.33 5.86
CA ARG A 154 3.15 -4.77 6.21
C ARG A 154 3.11 -6.08 7.01
N LEU A 155 4.05 -6.97 6.76
CA LEU A 155 4.17 -8.26 7.44
C LEU A 155 5.17 -8.18 8.61
N LYS A 156 5.04 -9.07 9.61
CA LYS A 156 5.97 -9.09 10.77
C LYS A 156 7.38 -9.54 10.40
N THR A 157 7.51 -10.40 9.39
CA THR A 157 8.80 -10.92 8.92
C THR A 157 9.49 -9.89 8.02
N THR A 158 9.00 -9.71 6.80
CA THR A 158 9.44 -8.73 5.80
C THR A 158 8.39 -8.61 4.69
N GLY A 159 8.34 -7.48 4.01
CA GLY A 159 7.41 -7.25 2.90
C GLY A 159 6.01 -6.83 3.33
N TYR A 160 5.05 -7.02 2.42
CA TYR A 160 3.67 -6.60 2.61
C TYR A 160 2.71 -7.49 1.81
N THR A 161 1.44 -7.49 2.19
CA THR A 161 0.33 -7.97 1.38
C THR A 161 -0.45 -6.79 0.82
N LEU A 162 -0.75 -6.81 -0.47
CA LEU A 162 -1.60 -5.80 -1.10
C LEU A 162 -3.08 -6.10 -0.80
N ARG A 163 -3.82 -5.11 -0.31
CA ARG A 163 -5.27 -5.20 -0.10
C ARG A 163 -5.98 -4.23 -1.01
N ALA A 164 -6.93 -4.73 -1.80
CA ALA A 164 -7.77 -3.87 -2.63
C ALA A 164 -8.67 -2.98 -1.76
N ILE A 165 -8.89 -1.75 -2.23
CA ILE A 165 -9.87 -0.83 -1.67
C ILE A 165 -11.18 -1.02 -2.40
N THR A 166 -12.27 -1.26 -1.67
CA THR A 166 -13.60 -1.30 -2.25
C THR A 166 -14.13 0.12 -2.33
N ASN A 167 -14.41 0.59 -3.54
CA ASN A 167 -14.86 1.95 -3.80
C ASN A 167 -16.15 1.94 -4.63
N SER A 168 -17.18 2.65 -4.16
CA SER A 168 -18.42 2.92 -4.88
C SER A 168 -18.70 4.43 -4.91
N SER A 169 -19.80 4.88 -5.51
CA SER A 169 -20.14 6.32 -5.55
C SER A 169 -20.25 6.95 -4.15
N THR A 170 -20.78 6.22 -3.16
CA THR A 170 -21.06 6.75 -1.81
C THR A 170 -20.18 6.16 -0.72
N GLN A 171 -19.34 5.17 -1.03
CA GLN A 171 -18.59 4.44 -0.02
C GLN A 171 -17.13 4.18 -0.42
N VAL A 172 -16.22 4.27 0.55
CA VAL A 172 -14.84 3.75 0.42
C VAL A 172 -14.55 2.87 1.63
N GLN A 173 -14.26 1.60 1.40
CA GLN A 173 -13.82 0.68 2.43
C GLN A 173 -12.32 0.39 2.27
N PHE A 174 -11.56 0.66 3.32
CA PHE A 174 -10.11 0.56 3.32
C PHE A 174 -9.61 0.18 4.71
N GLY A 175 -8.37 -0.30 4.78
CA GLY A 175 -7.67 -0.51 6.04
C GLY A 175 -8.21 -1.66 6.88
N SER A 176 -7.31 -2.52 7.36
CA SER A 176 -7.61 -3.52 8.39
C SER A 176 -6.63 -3.30 9.54
N TYR A 177 -6.91 -2.29 10.36
CA TYR A 177 -6.01 -1.81 11.40
C TYR A 177 -6.38 -2.43 12.76
N PHE A 178 -6.32 -3.75 12.83
CA PHE A 178 -6.68 -4.46 14.04
C PHE A 178 -5.53 -4.49 15.05
N ASP A 179 -5.91 -4.56 16.33
CA ASP A 179 -4.97 -4.76 17.43
C ASP A 179 -4.38 -6.17 17.40
N ASN A 180 -5.21 -7.15 17.03
CA ASN A 180 -4.83 -8.51 16.74
C ASN A 180 -5.59 -8.96 15.50
N LEU A 181 -4.94 -9.72 14.60
CA LEU A 181 -5.60 -10.24 13.40
C LEU A 181 -5.31 -11.73 13.22
N GLY A 182 -5.82 -12.53 14.17
CA GLY A 182 -5.75 -13.99 14.14
C GLY A 182 -4.35 -14.56 13.80
N ASN A 183 -4.32 -15.58 12.95
CA ASN A 183 -3.10 -16.27 12.47
C ASN A 183 -2.41 -15.57 11.29
N LEU A 184 -2.77 -14.33 10.95
CA LEU A 184 -2.15 -13.63 9.83
C LEU A 184 -0.80 -13.04 10.25
N ASN A 185 0.20 -13.16 9.36
CA ASN A 185 1.55 -12.62 9.57
C ASN A 185 1.63 -11.10 9.37
N GLN A 186 0.59 -10.34 9.75
CA GLN A 186 0.52 -8.89 9.56
C GLN A 186 1.12 -8.15 10.76
N TYR A 187 1.72 -6.99 10.50
CA TYR A 187 2.15 -6.07 11.54
C TYR A 187 0.92 -5.49 12.23
N ILE A 188 0.77 -5.77 13.52
CA ILE A 188 -0.39 -5.44 14.34
C ILE A 188 -0.20 -4.13 15.12
N SER A 189 -1.27 -3.61 15.74
CA SER A 189 -1.28 -2.39 16.58
C SER A 189 -0.96 -1.09 15.83
N LYS A 190 -1.30 -1.06 14.54
CA LYS A 190 -1.11 0.09 13.65
C LYS A 190 -2.40 0.87 13.45
N PHE A 191 -2.98 1.42 14.52
CA PHE A 191 -4.27 2.12 14.44
C PHE A 191 -4.26 3.29 13.48
N PHE A 192 -5.37 3.51 12.79
CA PHE A 192 -5.56 4.67 11.93
C PHE A 192 -6.30 5.82 12.62
N ILE A 193 -7.13 5.51 13.63
CA ILE A 193 -7.62 6.47 14.62
C ILE A 193 -7.32 5.86 16.01
N PRO A 194 -6.75 6.61 16.97
CA PRO A 194 -6.40 6.10 18.31
C PRO A 194 -7.55 5.34 18.99
N ALA A 195 -7.22 4.23 19.67
CA ALA A 195 -8.16 3.36 20.38
C ALA A 195 -9.32 2.79 19.54
N LEU A 196 -9.27 2.92 18.20
CA LEU A 196 -10.28 2.41 17.29
C LEU A 196 -9.63 1.41 16.32
N PRO A 197 -9.27 0.20 16.79
CA PRO A 197 -8.86 -0.87 15.88
C PRO A 197 -10.00 -1.19 14.92
N GLY A 198 -9.69 -1.73 13.75
CA GLY A 198 -10.70 -2.37 12.91
C GLY A 198 -10.60 -2.11 11.42
N LYS A 199 -11.67 -2.50 10.73
CA LYS A 199 -11.87 -2.25 9.29
C LYS A 199 -12.66 -0.97 9.07
N TYR A 200 -12.13 -0.06 8.26
CA TYR A 200 -12.70 1.28 8.08
C TYR A 200 -13.56 1.37 6.83
N THR A 201 -14.66 2.09 6.96
CA THR A 201 -15.58 2.39 5.86
C THR A 201 -16.03 3.85 5.97
N LEU A 202 -15.74 4.62 4.93
CA LEU A 202 -16.16 6.01 4.78
C LEU A 202 -17.47 6.03 4.01
N ILE A 203 -18.46 6.74 4.54
CA ILE A 203 -19.74 7.00 3.89
C ILE A 203 -19.80 8.47 3.54
N TYR A 204 -20.16 8.76 2.29
CA TYR A 204 -20.23 10.10 1.73
C TYR A 204 -21.64 10.42 1.27
N ASN A 205 -22.01 11.69 1.41
CA ASN A 205 -23.16 12.31 0.77
C ASN A 205 -22.68 13.46 -0.14
N ASP A 206 -23.61 14.22 -0.69
CA ASP A 206 -23.31 15.31 -1.63
C ASP A 206 -22.48 16.46 -1.01
N LEU A 207 -22.46 16.55 0.33
CA LEU A 207 -21.71 17.58 1.07
C LEU A 207 -20.32 17.12 1.51
N GLY A 208 -19.99 15.83 1.37
CA GLY A 208 -18.70 15.27 1.75
C GLY A 208 -18.82 14.05 2.66
N LEU A 209 -17.84 13.88 3.55
CA LEU A 209 -17.80 12.76 4.49
C LEU A 209 -18.95 12.89 5.50
N GLU A 210 -19.81 11.88 5.55
CA GLU A 210 -20.97 11.81 6.45
C GLU A 210 -20.70 10.92 7.66
N GLN A 211 -20.01 9.79 7.46
CA GLN A 211 -19.72 8.83 8.53
C GLN A 211 -18.38 8.15 8.33
N ILE A 212 -17.71 7.85 9.44
CA ILE A 212 -16.64 6.84 9.49
C ILE A 212 -17.18 5.65 10.28
N LYS A 213 -17.45 4.54 9.59
CA LYS A 213 -17.84 3.26 10.19
C LYS A 213 -16.61 2.40 10.40
N ILE A 214 -16.48 1.81 11.57
CA ILE A 214 -15.35 0.97 11.95
C ILE A 214 -15.91 -0.33 12.51
N LEU A 215 -15.59 -1.45 11.87
CA LEU A 215 -15.84 -2.78 12.44
C LEU A 215 -14.65 -3.10 13.35
N ASN A 216 -14.83 -2.87 14.66
CA ASN A 216 -13.74 -2.92 15.63
C ASN A 216 -13.36 -4.34 16.04
N GLY A 217 -14.37 -5.19 16.21
CA GLY A 217 -14.17 -6.58 16.62
C GLY A 217 -15.26 -7.46 16.03
N GLU A 218 -14.84 -8.56 15.42
CA GLU A 218 -15.71 -9.64 14.98
C GLU A 218 -15.00 -10.95 15.36
N PRO A 219 -15.60 -11.85 16.15
CA PRO A 219 -14.92 -13.05 16.64
C PRO A 219 -14.37 -13.96 15.51
N SER A 220 -14.95 -13.88 14.31
CA SER A 220 -14.47 -14.59 13.12
C SER A 220 -13.18 -14.01 12.53
N VAL A 221 -12.87 -12.74 12.81
CA VAL A 221 -11.74 -11.97 12.25
C VAL A 221 -10.65 -11.73 13.30
N ASP A 222 -11.03 -11.42 14.53
CA ASP A 222 -10.15 -11.25 15.69
C ASP A 222 -10.69 -12.04 16.89
N GLN A 223 -10.24 -13.29 17.02
CA GLN A 223 -10.60 -14.17 18.13
C GLN A 223 -10.07 -13.69 19.49
N SER A 224 -9.11 -12.76 19.48
CA SER A 224 -8.48 -12.21 20.68
C SER A 224 -8.99 -10.80 21.03
N PHE A 225 -10.09 -10.35 20.40
CA PHE A 225 -10.67 -9.06 20.69
C PHE A 225 -11.20 -9.03 22.14
N VAL A 226 -10.62 -8.17 22.98
CA VAL A 226 -11.02 -8.02 24.38
C VAL A 226 -11.85 -6.76 24.56
N ILE A 227 -13.16 -6.93 24.73
CA ILE A 227 -14.11 -5.81 24.79
C ILE A 227 -13.87 -4.87 25.97
N THR A 228 -13.46 -5.41 27.12
CA THR A 228 -13.15 -4.61 28.31
C THR A 228 -11.95 -3.70 28.09
N LYS A 229 -10.90 -4.20 27.41
CA LYS A 229 -9.75 -3.39 26.98
C LYS A 229 -10.20 -2.30 25.99
N PHE A 230 -11.02 -2.66 25.00
CA PHE A 230 -11.51 -1.69 24.02
C PHE A 230 -12.22 -0.50 24.66
N TYR A 231 -13.15 -0.73 25.59
CA TYR A 231 -13.82 0.37 26.30
C TYR A 231 -12.88 1.17 27.23
N ALA A 232 -11.88 0.51 27.84
CA ALA A 232 -10.87 1.21 28.64
C ALA A 232 -10.02 2.14 27.77
N ASP A 233 -9.58 1.68 26.59
CA ASP A 233 -8.81 2.48 25.64
C ASP A 233 -9.63 3.66 25.09
N LEU A 234 -10.90 3.44 24.77
CA LEU A 234 -11.81 4.52 24.37
C LEU A 234 -11.95 5.56 25.49
N THR A 235 -12.14 5.12 26.74
CA THR A 235 -12.27 6.04 27.88
C THR A 235 -11.00 6.84 28.11
N ALA A 236 -9.83 6.22 27.96
CA ALA A 236 -8.54 6.90 28.08
C ALA A 236 -8.30 7.94 26.98
N ASN A 237 -8.82 7.72 25.77
CA ASN A 237 -8.61 8.61 24.61
C ASN A 237 -9.70 9.68 24.45
N TYR A 238 -10.94 9.36 24.83
CA TYR A 238 -12.13 10.17 24.53
C TYR A 238 -12.91 10.59 25.77
N GLY A 239 -12.44 10.22 26.96
CA GLY A 239 -13.14 10.48 28.22
C GLY A 239 -14.30 9.52 28.48
N ASN A 240 -15.03 9.77 29.56
CA ASN A 240 -16.18 8.94 29.94
C ASN A 240 -17.30 9.01 28.89
N TYR A 241 -18.04 7.92 28.73
CA TYR A 241 -19.21 7.89 27.85
C TYR A 241 -20.29 8.86 28.36
N LEU A 242 -21.02 9.46 27.42
CA LEU A 242 -22.17 10.33 27.70
C LEU A 242 -23.41 9.52 28.07
N SER A 243 -23.61 8.39 27.40
CA SER A 243 -24.74 7.51 27.66
C SER A 243 -24.41 6.07 27.29
N GLN A 244 -25.12 5.16 27.95
CA GLN A 244 -25.09 3.74 27.66
C GLN A 244 -26.51 3.19 27.76
N THR A 245 -26.91 2.40 26.78
CA THR A 245 -28.24 1.80 26.71
C THR A 245 -28.11 0.34 26.33
N THR A 246 -28.66 -0.54 27.16
CA THR A 246 -28.78 -1.97 26.84
C THR A 246 -30.09 -2.21 26.12
N THR A 247 -30.02 -2.88 24.98
CA THR A 247 -31.14 -3.31 24.15
C THR A 247 -31.24 -4.83 24.17
N ALA A 248 -32.34 -5.40 23.68
CA ALA A 248 -32.49 -6.85 23.58
C ALA A 248 -31.38 -7.53 22.73
N ASN A 249 -30.79 -6.79 21.78
CA ASN A 249 -29.83 -7.32 20.81
C ASN A 249 -28.38 -6.87 21.07
N GLY A 250 -28.11 -6.18 22.18
CA GLY A 250 -26.77 -5.67 22.47
C GLY A 250 -26.74 -4.38 23.27
N LYS A 251 -25.59 -3.71 23.27
CA LYS A 251 -25.33 -2.50 24.04
C LYS A 251 -24.88 -1.37 23.12
N VAL A 252 -25.47 -0.19 23.30
CA VAL A 252 -25.07 1.03 22.59
C VAL A 252 -24.45 1.99 23.61
N THR A 253 -23.23 2.43 23.35
CA THR A 253 -22.50 3.39 24.19
C THR A 253 -22.10 4.60 23.34
N ILE A 254 -22.36 5.81 23.84
CA ILE A 254 -22.09 7.05 23.12
C ILE A 254 -20.95 7.80 23.80
N PHE A 255 -19.88 8.08 23.06
CA PHE A 255 -18.80 8.99 23.47
C PHE A 255 -18.88 10.28 22.66
N LYS A 256 -18.31 11.36 23.20
CA LYS A 256 -18.16 12.63 22.49
C LYS A 256 -16.73 13.11 22.59
N ASN A 257 -16.17 13.47 21.44
CA ASN A 257 -14.87 14.11 21.33
C ASN A 257 -15.04 15.40 20.52
N GLU A 258 -14.96 16.56 21.19
CA GLU A 258 -15.22 17.87 20.57
C GLU A 258 -16.57 17.90 19.81
N ASN A 259 -16.52 18.07 18.49
CA ASN A 259 -17.65 18.13 17.58
C ASN A 259 -17.98 16.77 16.93
N TYR A 260 -17.47 15.67 17.49
CA TYR A 260 -17.65 14.33 16.97
C TYR A 260 -18.33 13.44 18.00
N VAL A 261 -19.27 12.62 17.52
CA VAL A 261 -19.97 11.62 18.29
C VAL A 261 -19.51 10.25 17.83
N LEU A 262 -19.11 9.41 18.77
CA LEU A 262 -18.76 8.02 18.52
C LEU A 262 -19.87 7.16 19.12
N THR A 263 -20.66 6.54 18.25
CA THR A 263 -21.68 5.56 18.65
C THR A 263 -21.09 4.17 18.52
N VAL A 264 -20.80 3.57 19.67
CA VAL A 264 -20.29 2.20 19.78
C VAL A 264 -21.45 1.25 19.95
N THR A 265 -21.60 0.29 19.05
CA THR A 265 -22.61 -0.76 19.12
C THR A 265 -21.94 -2.11 19.31
N GLU A 266 -22.27 -2.78 20.40
CA GLU A 266 -21.86 -4.12 20.75
C GLU A 266 -23.04 -5.07 20.59
N THR A 267 -22.84 -6.16 19.87
CA THR A 267 -23.80 -7.27 19.71
C THR A 267 -23.08 -8.59 20.00
N PRO A 268 -23.79 -9.72 20.14
CA PRO A 268 -23.13 -11.03 20.27
C PRO A 268 -22.20 -11.38 19.09
N ALA A 269 -22.43 -10.79 17.91
CA ALA A 269 -21.68 -11.09 16.70
C ALA A 269 -20.49 -10.13 16.45
N SER A 270 -20.56 -8.89 16.93
CA SER A 270 -19.53 -7.88 16.63
C SER A 270 -19.61 -6.64 17.51
N VAL A 271 -18.51 -5.88 17.52
CA VAL A 271 -18.41 -4.53 18.05
C VAL A 271 -18.06 -3.58 16.90
N SER A 272 -18.79 -2.49 16.79
CA SER A 272 -18.57 -1.47 15.75
C SER A 272 -18.72 -0.06 16.30
N THR A 273 -18.06 0.90 15.67
CA THR A 273 -18.14 2.32 15.98
C THR A 273 -18.56 3.08 14.74
N ILE A 274 -19.51 3.99 14.90
CA ILE A 274 -19.86 4.99 13.89
C ILE A 274 -19.46 6.35 14.43
N ILE A 275 -18.61 7.05 13.69
CA ILE A 275 -18.25 8.44 13.96
C ILE A 275 -19.08 9.34 13.06
N THR A 276 -19.73 10.33 13.66
CA THR A 276 -20.45 11.41 12.97
C THR A 276 -20.03 12.76 13.55
N LYS A 277 -20.25 13.83 12.78
CA LYS A 277 -20.08 15.20 13.27
C LYS A 277 -21.39 15.65 13.95
N SER A 278 -21.31 16.11 15.20
CA SER A 278 -22.46 16.67 15.94
C SER A 278 -22.89 18.04 15.44
#